data_AF-A0A8K1W5K8-F1
#
_entry.id   AF-A0A8K1W5K8-F1
#
_cell.length_a   1.000
_cell.length_b   1.000
_cell.length_c   1.000
_cell.angle_alpha   90.00
_cell.angle_beta   90.00
_cell.angle_gamma   90.00
#
_symmetry.space_group_name_H-M   'P 1'
#
loop_
_entity.id
_entity.type
_entity.pdbx_description
1 polymer ?
#
loop_
_entity_poly.entity_id
_entity_poly.type
_entity_poly.pdbx_seq_one_letter_code
_entity_poly.pdbx_strand_id
1 'polypeptide(L)'
;MVFLYFLLFCTILISFFISISRFLNCLIILENFNVLLLLFSLLYNCFDNHMIFIILMVVSTVEVIIGLVVLTRVWESANTLDLLSF
;
A
#
# COMPACT_ATOMS: atom_id res chain seq x y z
N MET A 1 -0.38 -4.86 22.89
CA MET A 1 -0.56 -4.01 21.69
C MET A 1 0.65 -4.05 20.76
N VAL A 2 1.85 -3.68 21.21
CA VAL A 2 3.06 -3.62 20.35
C VAL A 2 3.40 -4.95 19.67
N PHE A 3 3.34 -6.08 20.40
CA PHE A 3 3.60 -7.40 19.83
C PHE A 3 2.65 -7.77 18.67
N LEU A 4 1.37 -7.41 18.79
CA LEU A 4 0.35 -7.69 17.77
C LEU A 4 0.61 -6.87 16.50
N TYR A 5 0.99 -5.59 16.65
CA TYR A 5 1.43 -4.76 15.54
C TYR A 5 2.65 -5.32 14.82
N PHE A 6 3.64 -5.78 15.58
CA PHE A 6 4.84 -6.39 15.01
C PHE A 6 4.50 -7.65 14.21
N LEU A 7 3.63 -8.52 14.74
CA LEU A 7 3.18 -9.72 14.04
C LEU A 7 2.46 -9.37 12.74
N LEU A 8 1.50 -8.45 12.77
CA LEU A 8 0.79 -8.00 11.58
C LEU A 8 1.73 -7.37 10.54
N PHE A 9 2.69 -6.56 10.98
CA PHE A 9 3.72 -6.00 10.11
C PHE A 9 4.55 -7.09 9.41
N CYS A 10 4.99 -8.12 10.15
CA CYS A 10 5.68 -9.27 9.56
C CYS A 10 4.81 -10.01 8.55
N THR A 11 3.51 -10.21 8.82
CA THR A 11 2.61 -10.88 7.88
C THR A 11 2.45 -10.12 6.56
N ILE A 12 2.40 -8.79 6.62
CA ILE A 12 2.33 -7.91 5.44
C ILE A 12 3.61 -7.96 4.62
N LEU A 13 4.78 -7.95 5.26
CA LEU A 13 6.06 -8.08 4.55
C LEU A 13 6.17 -9.42 3.83
N ILE A 14 5.81 -10.52 4.50
CA ILE A 14 5.84 -11.86 3.92
C ILE A 14 4.86 -11.95 2.72
N SER A 15 3.64 -11.42 2.86
CA SER A 15 2.66 -11.43 1.77
C SER A 15 3.12 -10.59 0.58
N PHE A 16 3.82 -9.47 0.81
CA PHE A 16 4.38 -8.63 -0.24
C PHE A 16 5.42 -9.39 -1.08
N PHE A 17 6.35 -10.11 -0.44
CA PHE A 17 7.35 -10.91 -1.16
C PHE A 17 6.72 -12.05 -1.97
N ILE A 18 5.68 -12.69 -1.46
CA ILE A 18 5.00 -13.82 -2.15
C ILE A 18 4.23 -13.32 -3.38
N SER A 19 3.67 -12.11 -3.33
CA SER A 19 2.74 -11.58 -4.33
C SER A 19 3.40 -10.68 -5.38
N ILE A 20 4.73 -10.56 -5.39
CA ILE A 20 5.48 -9.58 -6.21
C ILE A 20 5.20 -9.69 -7.72
N SER A 21 4.75 -10.85 -8.19
CA SER A 21 4.40 -11.11 -9.59
C SER A 21 3.09 -10.46 -10.04
N ARG A 22 2.20 -10.12 -9.10
CA ARG A 22 0.88 -9.54 -9.41
C ARG A 22 0.78 -8.14 -8.81
N PHE A 23 0.99 -7.13 -9.65
CA PHE A 23 1.02 -5.73 -9.25
C PHE A 23 -0.22 -5.28 -8.45
N LEU A 24 -1.42 -5.74 -8.85
CA LEU A 24 -2.66 -5.42 -8.13
C LEU A 24 -2.67 -6.00 -6.71
N ASN A 25 -2.15 -7.22 -6.51
CA ASN A 25 -2.04 -7.80 -5.18
C ASN A 25 -1.04 -7.03 -4.32
N CYS A 26 0.06 -6.55 -4.89
CA CYS A 26 1.01 -5.69 -4.18
C CYS A 26 0.38 -4.38 -3.71
N LEU A 27 -0.46 -3.74 -4.54
CA LEU A 27 -1.19 -2.53 -4.15
C LEU A 27 -2.14 -2.79 -2.98
N ILE A 28 -2.90 -3.89 -3.02
CA ILE A 28 -3.80 -4.26 -1.91
C ILE A 28 -3.00 -4.49 -0.61
N ILE A 29 -1.85 -5.13 -0.69
CA ILE A 29 -1.01 -5.40 0.49
C ILE A 29 -0.43 -4.10 1.06
N LEU A 30 0.00 -3.17 0.21
CA LEU A 30 0.45 -1.85 0.60
C LEU A 30 -0.67 -1.01 1.25
N GLU A 31 -1.90 -1.11 0.74
CA GLU A 31 -3.04 -0.45 1.38
C GLU A 31 -3.31 -0.98 2.79
N ASN A 32 -3.24 -2.30 2.99
CA ASN A 32 -3.34 -2.91 4.32
C ASN A 32 -2.23 -2.45 5.27
N PHE A 33 -1.02 -2.20 4.74
CA PHE A 33 0.07 -1.59 5.52
C PHE A 33 -0.25 -0.17 5.95
N ASN A 34 -0.81 0.65 5.06
CA ASN A 34 -1.23 2.01 5.38
C ASN A 34 -2.32 2.07 6.44
N VAL A 35 -3.31 1.18 6.36
CA VAL A 35 -4.35 1.07 7.40
C VAL A 35 -3.73 0.75 8.76
N LEU A 36 -2.75 -0.17 8.79
CA LEU A 36 -2.04 -0.51 10.02
C LEU A 36 -1.23 0.66 10.58
N LEU A 37 -0.53 1.42 9.73
CA LEU A 37 0.17 2.64 10.13
C LEU A 37 -0.76 3.72 10.69
N LEU A 38 -1.92 3.92 10.06
CA LEU A 38 -2.92 4.88 10.53
C LEU A 38 -3.45 4.47 11.91
N LEU A 39 -3.78 3.19 12.10
CA LEU A 39 -4.25 2.64 13.37
C LEU A 39 -3.18 2.78 14.47
N PHE A 40 -1.90 2.58 14.12
CA PHE A 40 -0.79 2.81 15.04
C PHE A 40 -0.70 4.28 15.46
N SER A 41 -0.79 5.21 14.50
CA SER A 41 -0.70 6.64 14.80
C SER A 41 -1.87 7.13 15.67
N LEU A 42 -3.05 6.54 15.52
CA LEU A 42 -4.22 6.86 16.35
C LEU A 42 -4.04 6.37 17.79
N LEU A 43 -3.47 5.17 17.99
CA LEU A 43 -3.17 4.65 19.33
C LEU A 43 -2.05 5.44 20.04
N TYR A 44 -1.07 5.96 19.29
CA TYR A 44 0.06 6.70 19.85
C TYR A 44 -0.28 8.17 20.13
N ASN A 45 -1.07 8.83 19.27
CA ASN A 45 -1.45 10.24 19.41
C ASN A 45 -2.61 10.47 20.38
N CYS A 46 -2.66 9.74 21.50
CA CYS A 46 -3.63 9.98 22.57
C CYS A 46 -3.48 11.38 23.21
N PHE A 47 -2.35 12.07 22.96
CA PHE A 47 -2.03 13.42 23.40
C PHE A 47 -2.08 14.42 22.22
N ASP A 48 -3.30 14.84 21.88
CA ASP A 48 -3.73 16.05 21.15
C ASP A 48 -3.20 16.39 19.74
N ASN A 49 -2.07 15.85 19.28
CA ASN A 49 -1.51 16.22 17.97
C ASN A 49 -1.89 15.23 16.85
N HIS A 50 -3.11 15.37 16.32
CA HIS A 50 -3.59 14.59 15.17
C HIS A 50 -2.92 14.92 13.83
N MET A 51 -1.97 15.87 13.81
CA MET A 51 -1.25 16.29 12.60
C MET A 51 -0.56 15.12 11.90
N ILE A 52 0.06 14.21 12.64
CA ILE A 52 0.76 13.03 12.08
C ILE A 52 -0.23 12.09 11.39
N PHE A 53 -1.42 11.88 11.98
CA PHE A 53 -2.47 11.04 11.38
C PHE A 53 -2.95 11.63 10.05
N ILE A 54 -3.17 12.94 9.99
CA ILE A 54 -3.62 13.62 8.76
C ILE A 54 -2.54 13.54 7.68
N ILE A 55 -1.27 13.78 8.03
CA ILE A 55 -0.16 13.68 7.07
C ILE A 55 -0.06 12.26 6.51
N LEU A 56 -0.12 11.24 7.36
CA LEU A 56 -0.10 9.84 6.94
C LEU A 56 -1.29 9.49 6.04
N MET A 57 -2.48 10.02 6.33
CA MET A 57 -3.66 9.83 5.47
C MET A 57 -3.43 10.42 4.08
N VAL A 58 -2.93 11.66 3.97
CA VAL A 58 -2.65 12.28 2.66
C VAL A 58 -1.62 11.46 1.89
N VAL A 59 -0.51 11.07 2.54
CA VAL A 59 0.54 10.26 1.89
C VAL A 59 -0.02 8.92 1.39
N SER A 60 -0.86 8.25 2.17
CA SER A 60 -1.49 6.98 1.74
C SER A 60 -2.38 7.14 0.51
N THR A 61 -3.08 8.26 0.36
CA THR A 61 -3.90 8.49 -0.85
C THR A 61 -3.03 8.76 -2.08
N VAL A 62 -1.93 9.49 -1.92
CA VAL A 62 -0.99 9.76 -3.02
C VAL A 62 -0.33 8.46 -3.50
N GLU A 63 0.06 7.58 -2.58
CA GLU A 63 0.60 6.27 -2.91
C GLU A 63 -0.35 5.45 -3.78
N VAL A 64 -1.63 5.35 -3.40
CA VAL A 64 -2.64 4.59 -4.16
C VAL A 64 -2.86 5.20 -5.55
N ILE A 65 -2.93 6.54 -5.66
CA ILE A 65 -3.07 7.22 -6.96
C ILE A 65 -1.89 6.89 -7.87
N ILE A 66 -0.65 7.03 -7.37
CA ILE A 66 0.55 6.71 -8.15
C ILE A 66 0.55 5.24 -8.55
N GLY A 67 0.21 4.35 -7.61
CA GLY A 67 0.10 2.91 -7.84
C GLY A 67 -0.87 2.58 -8.97
N LEU A 68 -2.08 3.14 -8.94
CA LEU A 68 -3.08 2.93 -9.98
C LEU A 68 -2.65 3.52 -11.33
N VAL A 69 -2.03 4.70 -11.35
CA VAL A 69 -1.50 5.30 -12.59
C VAL A 69 -0.45 4.38 -13.21
N VAL A 70 0.50 3.85 -12.41
CA VAL A 70 1.50 2.90 -12.91
C VAL A 70 0.83 1.63 -13.44
N LEU A 71 -0.16 1.08 -12.75
CA LEU A 71 -0.92 -0.08 -13.21
C LEU A 71 -1.55 0.16 -14.59
N THR A 72 -2.21 1.31 -14.78
CA THR A 72 -2.84 1.64 -16.08
C THR A 72 -1.82 1.74 -17.21
N ARG A 73 -0.63 2.31 -16.96
CA ARG A 73 0.44 2.40 -17.97
C ARG A 73 1.05 1.05 -18.32
N VAL A 74 1.25 0.20 -17.31
CA VAL A 74 1.74 -1.17 -17.53
C VAL A 74 0.72 -1.96 -18.35
N TRP A 75 -0.58 -1.83 -18.03
CA TRP A 75 -1.64 -2.46 -18.81
C TRP A 75 -1.66 -1.99 -20.26
N GLU A 76 -1.59 -0.68 -20.50
CA GLU A 76 -1.52 -0.12 -21.86
C GLU A 76 -0.32 -0.69 -22.64
N SER A 77 0.86 -0.77 -22.01
CA SER A 77 2.06 -1.32 -22.66
C SER A 77 1.95 -2.81 -22.99
N ALA A 78 1.33 -3.60 -22.12
CA ALA A 78 1.08 -5.03 -22.37
C ALA A 78 0.13 -5.22 -23.57
N ASN A 79 -0.97 -4.46 -23.61
CA ASN A 79 -1.91 -4.48 -24.73
C ASN A 79 -1.25 -4.05 -26.05
N THR A 80 -0.30 -3.11 -26.04
CA THR A 80 0.42 -2.71 -27.26
C THR A 80 1.40 -3.77 -27.77
N LEU A 81 2.02 -4.54 -26.88
CA LEU A 81 2.91 -5.65 -27.26
C LEU A 81 2.12 -6.79 -27.90
N ASP A 82 0.93 -7.10 -27.38
CA ASP A 82 0.06 -8.11 -27.96
C ASP A 82 -0.39 -7.72 -29.39
N LEU A 83 -0.67 -6.44 -29.65
CA LEU A 83 -1.03 -5.94 -30.99
C LEU A 83 0.11 -5.97 -32.02
N LEU A 84 1.37 -5.83 -31.60
CA LEU A 84 2.54 -5.88 -32.49
C LEU A 84 3.01 -7.32 -32.79
N SER A 85 2.46 -8.31 -32.09
CA SER A 85 2.83 -9.72 -32.23
C SER A 85 2.03 -10.49 -33.29
N PHE A 86 1.16 -9.80 -34.04
CA PHE A 86 0.38 -10.34 -35.16
C PHE A 86 0.90 -9.91 -36.52
#